data_AF-D8MJS4-F1
#
_entry.id   AF-D8MJS4-F1
#
_cell.length_a   1.000
_cell.length_b   1.000
_cell.length_c   1.000
_cell.angle_alpha   90.00
_cell.angle_beta   90.00
_cell.angle_gamma   90.00
#
_symmetry.space_group_name_H-M   'P 1'
#
loop_
_entity.id
_entity.type
_entity.pdbx_description
1 polymer ?
#
loop_
_entity_poly.entity_id
_entity_poly.type
_entity_poly.pdbx_seq_one_letter_code
_entity_poly.pdbx_strand_id
1 'polypeptide(L)'
;MLIQEDEKGHVIIGEAALSLALGEREISVASLLSELGLMAKAGGSPDRLAQIAEARHWLSSFSSPVGAWRKVQYLQTLAGLNEKMN
;
A
#
# COMPACT_ATOMS: atom_id res chain seq x y z
N MET A 1 6.28 6.86 23.01
CA MET A 1 5.42 6.53 21.86
C MET A 1 6.34 6.41 20.66
N LEU A 2 6.45 5.21 20.08
CA LEU A 2 7.24 4.98 18.85
C LEU A 2 6.33 5.31 17.66
N ILE A 3 6.16 6.61 17.38
CA ILE A 3 5.72 7.03 16.06
C ILE A 3 7.00 6.95 15.23
N GLN A 4 7.18 5.82 14.53
CA GLN A 4 8.34 5.61 13.70
C GLN A 4 8.40 6.71 12.65
N GLU A 5 9.54 7.39 12.62
CA GLU A 5 9.98 8.39 11.66
C GLU A 5 10.18 7.77 10.26
N ASP A 6 9.12 7.24 9.65
CA ASP A 6 9.07 6.90 8.23
C ASP A 6 8.08 7.82 7.50
N GLU A 7 8.06 9.09 7.91
CA GLU A 7 7.22 10.18 7.42
C GLU A 7 7.52 10.62 5.97
N LYS A 8 8.13 9.74 5.16
CA LYS A 8 7.98 9.78 3.71
C LYS A 8 6.99 8.71 3.28
N GLY A 9 5.83 8.68 3.95
CA GLY A 9 4.68 7.88 3.54
C GLY A 9 4.51 8.01 2.03
N HIS A 10 4.60 6.89 1.32
CA HIS A 10 4.84 6.83 -0.12
C HIS A 10 3.97 7.81 -0.91
N VAL A 11 4.46 9.04 -1.14
CA VAL A 11 3.70 10.14 -1.77
C VAL A 11 3.19 9.71 -3.15
N ILE A 12 3.98 8.86 -3.81
CA ILE A 12 3.68 8.29 -5.12
C ILE A 12 2.45 7.37 -5.13
N ILE A 13 2.10 6.75 -3.98
CA ILE A 13 0.83 6.01 -3.84
C ILE A 13 -0.33 7.00 -3.82
N GLY A 14 -0.17 8.15 -3.16
CA GLY A 14 -1.15 9.23 -3.18
C GLY A 14 -1.36 9.81 -4.58
N GLU A 15 -0.29 10.01 -5.33
CA GLU A 15 -0.37 10.44 -6.75
C GLU A 15 -1.12 9.42 -7.61
N ALA A 16 -0.81 8.12 -7.45
CA ALA A 16 -1.51 7.05 -8.17
C ALA A 16 -3.00 6.99 -7.78
N ALA A 17 -3.31 7.12 -6.49
CA ALA A 17 -4.69 7.16 -5.99
C ALA A 17 -5.46 8.37 -6.55
N LEU A 18 -4.82 9.53 -6.63
CA LEU A 18 -5.42 10.74 -7.21
C LEU A 18 -5.69 10.55 -8.70
N SER A 19 -4.76 9.98 -9.47
CA SER A 19 -4.96 9.66 -10.89
C SER A 19 -6.13 8.68 -11.11
N LEU A 20 -6.30 7.70 -10.22
CA LEU A 20 -7.44 6.79 -10.26
C LEU A 20 -8.75 7.51 -9.92
N ALA A 21 -8.76 8.33 -8.86
CA ALA A 21 -9.93 9.09 -8.41
C ALA A 21 -10.43 10.08 -9.45
N LEU A 22 -9.52 10.83 -10.09
CA LEU A 22 -9.85 11.77 -11.17
C LEU A 22 -10.41 11.06 -12.41
N GLY A 23 -10.05 9.78 -12.60
CA GLY A 23 -10.61 8.95 -13.67
C GLY A 23 -11.86 8.17 -13.25
N GLU A 24 -12.43 8.42 -12.06
CA GLU A 24 -13.56 7.67 -11.49
C GLU A 24 -13.33 6.15 -11.46
N ARG A 25 -12.06 5.75 -11.32
CA ARG A 25 -11.63 4.34 -11.27
C ARG A 25 -11.61 3.84 -9.83
N GLU A 26 -11.94 2.56 -9.66
CA GLU A 26 -11.84 1.90 -8.35
C GLU A 26 -10.42 2.01 -7.79
N ILE A 27 -10.32 2.36 -6.50
CA ILE A 27 -9.06 2.39 -5.77
C ILE A 27 -8.92 1.06 -5.00
N SER A 28 -8.12 0.16 -5.55
CA SER A 28 -7.78 -1.14 -4.96
C SER A 28 -6.27 -1.37 -5.06
N VAL A 29 -5.72 -2.34 -4.32
CA VAL A 29 -4.30 -2.69 -4.41
C VAL A 29 -3.93 -3.06 -5.85
N ALA A 30 -4.81 -3.75 -6.57
CA ALA A 30 -4.60 -4.12 -7.96
C ALA A 30 -4.56 -2.90 -8.89
N SER A 31 -5.50 -1.96 -8.74
CA SER A 31 -5.52 -0.75 -9.59
C SER A 31 -4.35 0.18 -9.28
N LEU A 32 -3.93 0.32 -8.03
CA LEU A 32 -2.74 1.08 -7.63
C LEU A 32 -1.44 0.47 -8.20
N LEU A 33 -1.28 -0.85 -8.14
CA LEU A 33 -0.13 -1.54 -8.75
C LEU A 33 -0.08 -1.33 -10.28
N SER A 34 -1.24 -1.34 -10.93
CA SER A 34 -1.36 -1.06 -12.36
C SER A 34 -0.98 0.39 -12.70
N GLU A 35 -1.54 1.35 -11.97
CA GLU A 35 -1.28 2.78 -12.17
C GLU A 35 0.20 3.13 -11.92
N LEU A 36 0.81 2.61 -10.84
CA LEU A 36 2.24 2.75 -10.59
C LEU A 36 3.10 2.13 -11.71
N GLY A 37 2.63 1.04 -12.32
CA GLY A 37 3.26 0.44 -13.49
C GLY A 37 3.22 1.37 -14.71
N LEU A 38 2.12 2.08 -14.92
CA LEU A 38 2.01 3.11 -15.97
C LEU A 38 2.92 4.30 -15.68
N MET A 39 2.97 4.77 -14.43
CA MET A 39 3.84 5.87 -14.01
C MET A 39 5.33 5.54 -14.22
N ALA A 40 5.74 4.28 -13.99
CA ALA A 40 7.12 3.84 -14.28
C ALA A 40 7.42 3.83 -15.78
N LYS A 41 6.46 3.38 -16.61
CA LYS A 41 6.60 3.37 -18.08
C LYS A 41 6.62 4.77 -18.69
N ALA A 42 5.91 5.72 -18.07
CA ALA A 42 5.94 7.13 -18.45
C ALA A 42 7.32 7.77 -18.22
N GLY A 43 8.21 7.08 -17.49
CA GLY A 43 9.56 7.54 -17.20
C GLY A 43 9.63 8.49 -16.00
N GLY A 44 10.85 8.88 -15.67
CA GLY A 44 11.15 9.74 -14.54
C GLY A 44 12.63 9.70 -14.18
N SER A 45 13.02 10.46 -13.17
CA SER A 45 14.36 10.35 -12.59
C SER A 45 14.57 8.95 -11.98
N PRO A 46 15.83 8.49 -11.87
CA PRO A 46 16.15 7.24 -11.18
C PRO A 46 15.55 7.17 -9.77
N ASP A 47 15.56 8.28 -9.03
CA ASP A 47 14.96 8.39 -7.69
C ASP A 47 13.45 8.13 -7.71
N ARG A 48 12.75 8.68 -8.72
CA ARG A 48 11.31 8.46 -8.87
C ARG A 48 10.99 7.01 -9.21
N LEU A 49 11.81 6.38 -10.08
CA LEU A 49 11.65 4.96 -10.38
C LEU A 49 11.90 4.07 -9.16
N ALA A 50 12.87 4.43 -8.31
CA ALA A 50 13.11 3.74 -7.04
C ALA A 50 11.91 3.86 -6.09
N GLN A 51 11.33 5.06 -5.95
CA GLN A 51 10.12 5.27 -5.15
C GLN A 51 8.92 4.45 -5.67
N ILE A 52 8.74 4.36 -7.00
CA ILE A 52 7.70 3.53 -7.60
C ILE A 52 7.93 2.05 -7.27
N ALA A 53 9.17 1.57 -7.39
CA ALA A 53 9.51 0.17 -7.09
C ALA A 53 9.24 -0.17 -5.62
N GLU A 54 9.64 0.71 -4.71
CA GLU A 54 9.41 0.58 -3.28
C GLU A 54 7.91 0.57 -2.94
N ALA A 55 7.14 1.51 -3.49
CA ALA A 55 5.69 1.57 -3.30
C ALA A 55 4.98 0.31 -3.82
N ARG A 56 5.41 -0.22 -4.97
CA ARG A 56 4.88 -1.48 -5.52
C ARG A 56 5.21 -2.67 -4.62
N HIS A 57 6.42 -2.72 -4.08
CA HIS A 57 6.82 -3.77 -3.13
C HIS A 57 5.98 -3.70 -1.85
N TRP A 58 5.78 -2.51 -1.30
CA TRP A 58 4.95 -2.27 -0.14
C TRP A 58 3.49 -2.70 -0.39
N LEU A 59 2.88 -2.29 -1.50
CA LEU A 59 1.51 -2.66 -1.88
C LEU A 59 1.35 -4.17 -2.09
N SER A 60 2.36 -4.83 -2.66
CA SER A 60 2.34 -6.29 -2.89
C SER A 60 2.26 -7.08 -1.58
N SER A 61 2.77 -6.52 -0.48
CA SER A 61 2.65 -7.13 0.86
C SER A 61 1.20 -7.20 1.38
N PHE A 62 0.27 -6.47 0.77
CA PHE A 62 -1.17 -6.48 1.07
C PHE A 62 -2.00 -7.28 0.06
N SER A 63 -1.41 -7.77 -1.03
CA SER A 63 -2.11 -8.58 -2.04
C SER A 63 -2.48 -9.99 -1.54
N SER A 64 -1.90 -10.44 -0.43
CA SER A 64 -2.30 -11.68 0.26
C SER A 64 -2.94 -11.34 1.61
N PRO A 65 -4.11 -11.93 1.94
CA PRO A 65 -4.74 -11.71 3.23
C PRO A 65 -3.77 -11.99 4.38
N VAL A 66 -2.97 -13.06 4.32
CA VAL A 66 -2.03 -13.43 5.39
C VAL A 66 -1.00 -12.33 5.71
N GLY A 67 -0.62 -11.49 4.73
CA GLY A 67 0.31 -10.36 4.93
C GLY A 67 -0.33 -9.16 5.63
N ALA A 68 -1.59 -8.85 5.30
CA ALA A 68 -2.34 -7.76 5.92
C ALA A 68 -2.62 -8.02 7.41
N TRP A 69 -2.83 -9.28 7.80
CA TRP A 69 -3.15 -9.67 9.19
C TRP A 69 -1.91 -9.64 10.10
N ARG A 70 -0.70 -9.72 9.51
CA ARG A 70 0.56 -9.61 10.27
C ARG A 70 0.91 -8.17 10.62
N LYS A 71 0.49 -7.19 9.80
CA LYS A 71 0.79 -5.76 10.01
C LYS A 71 -0.21 -5.02 10.90
N VAL A 72 -1.43 -5.54 11.05
CA VAL A 72 -2.47 -4.88 11.87
C VAL A 72 -2.64 -5.63 13.19
N GLN A 73 -1.81 -5.29 14.18
CA GLN A 73 -1.81 -5.91 15.51
C GLN A 73 -3.18 -5.85 16.23
N TYR A 74 -4.00 -4.86 15.88
CA TYR A 74 -5.38 -4.76 16.35
C TYR A 74 -6.26 -5.95 15.89
N LEU A 75 -6.13 -6.41 14.64
CA LEU A 75 -6.91 -7.54 14.13
C LEU A 75 -6.51 -8.87 14.79
N GLN A 76 -5.23 -9.03 15.15
CA GLN A 76 -4.75 -10.21 15.89
C GLN A 76 -5.34 -10.24 17.31
N THR A 77 -5.45 -9.08 17.94
CA THR A 77 -6.04 -8.96 19.29
C THR A 77 -7.52 -9.34 19.26
N LEU A 78 -8.27 -8.86 18.26
CA LEU A 78 -9.68 -9.21 18.10
C LEU A 78 -9.90 -10.70 17.79
N ALA A 79 -9.06 -11.30 16.95
CA ALA A 79 -9.16 -12.72 16.63
C ALA A 79 -8.93 -13.60 17.87
N GLY A 80 -7.89 -13.32 18.67
CA GLY A 80 -7.60 -14.08 19.88
C GLY A 80 -8.63 -13.90 21.02
N LEU A 81 -9.37 -12.78 21.02
CA LEU A 81 -10.49 -12.60 21.96
C LEU A 81 -11.69 -13.46 21.59
N ASN A 82 -11.93 -13.70 20.30
CA ASN A 82 -13.06 -14.49 19.83
C ASN A 82 -12.89 -15.99 20.14
N GLU A 83 -11.65 -16.49 20.15
CA GLU A 83 -11.32 -17.87 20.52
C GLU A 83 -11.47 -18.14 22.03
N LYS A 84 -11.40 -17.12 22.88
CA LYS A 84 -11.50 -17.25 24.34
C LYS A 84 -12.95 -17.22 24.85
N MET A 85 -13.91 -16.92 23.97
CA MET A 85 -15.33 -16.83 24.26
C MET A 85 -16.14 -18.07 23.82
N ASN A 86 -15.47 -19.13 23.35
CA ASN A 86 -16.10 -20.38 22.92
C ASN A 86 -15.63 -21.55 23.76
#